data_AF-A0A1V5G8L5-F1
#
_entry.id   AF-A0A1V5G8L5-F1
#
_cell.length_a   1.000
_cell.length_b   1.000
_cell.length_c   1.000
_cell.angle_alpha   90.00
_cell.angle_beta   90.00
_cell.angle_gamma   90.00
#
_symmetry.space_group_name_H-M   'P 1'
#
loop_
_entity.id
_entity.type
_entity.pdbx_description
1 polymer ?
#
loop_
_entity_poly.entity_id
_entity_poly.type
_entity_poly.pdbx_seq_one_letter_code
_entity_poly.pdbx_strand_id
1 'polypeptide(L)'
;MTEEDYDAYEEERENYAELAATGGQSSSSGREEIDWVEWQARMGTVRRRMPRSIVRKNLQELYAHYISANSVMSEREITEHIINDLALTFHVSKEMAKIRMIEVGFETARGAMVFVDGRYAPAHRTSTGSHPRNISYVISMFDAARLYAEDERFYNTLQTGRFVFVDNFFCLDSPKYIEIRDGVKHLNEYALNNVDKCCLSFRIDYRNRTSYFDKTGLHSDNVIVDPIANALASIPIELLIESQADIDEKCADLPKAYGDTLVYHREKRSMSQDDLAWALGIKPDSLRDYEHSRIFEPSRIFFASVGRILKLPGFYTKDMMNKANCSLDFSREQLKHLDFIVTFMYMRSLEECNAMAERFKLPPLLGRSDEEIAQGRRLRNGRITRKRDSSVQSMQM
;
A
#
# COMPACT_ATOMS: atom_id res chain seq x y z
N MET A 1 -6.58 -19.55 -20.01
CA MET A 1 -7.90 -20.18 -19.81
C MET A 1 -7.86 -21.51 -20.52
N THR A 2 -7.87 -22.61 -19.78
CA THR A 2 -8.15 -23.92 -20.35
C THR A 2 -9.61 -23.95 -20.82
N GLU A 3 -9.96 -24.90 -21.69
CA GLU A 3 -11.34 -25.07 -22.17
C GLU A 3 -12.31 -25.31 -20.99
N GLU A 4 -11.86 -26.07 -19.98
CA GLU A 4 -12.58 -26.34 -18.73
C GLU A 4 -12.92 -25.08 -17.91
N ASP A 5 -12.00 -24.10 -17.83
CA ASP A 5 -12.24 -22.82 -17.12
C ASP A 5 -13.26 -21.91 -17.83
N TYR A 6 -13.46 -22.14 -19.12
CA TYR A 6 -14.43 -21.44 -19.96
C TYR A 6 -15.80 -22.09 -19.85
N ASP A 7 -15.85 -23.42 -19.83
CA ASP A 7 -17.10 -24.17 -19.69
C ASP A 7 -17.71 -23.95 -18.30
N ALA A 8 -16.91 -23.95 -17.23
CA ALA A 8 -17.39 -23.59 -15.90
C ALA A 8 -17.97 -22.16 -15.82
N TYR A 9 -17.41 -21.23 -16.61
CA TYR A 9 -17.90 -19.85 -16.69
C TYR A 9 -19.20 -19.73 -17.51
N GLU A 10 -19.33 -20.48 -18.60
CA GLU A 10 -20.54 -20.55 -19.41
C GLU A 10 -21.68 -21.25 -18.68
N GLU A 11 -21.39 -22.33 -17.94
CA GLU A 11 -22.34 -23.07 -17.12
C GLU A 11 -22.87 -22.21 -15.96
N GLU A 12 -21.98 -21.46 -15.31
CA GLU A 12 -22.36 -20.47 -14.31
C GLU A 12 -23.20 -19.32 -14.92
N ARG A 13 -22.90 -18.89 -16.15
CA ARG A 13 -23.68 -17.88 -16.89
C ARG A 13 -25.09 -18.37 -17.22
N GLU A 14 -25.22 -19.60 -17.71
CA GLU A 14 -26.52 -20.19 -18.10
C GLU A 14 -27.43 -20.38 -16.90
N ASN A 15 -26.89 -20.89 -15.79
CA ASN A 15 -27.63 -21.02 -14.52
C ASN A 15 -28.23 -19.69 -14.05
N TYR A 16 -27.46 -18.59 -14.16
CA TYR A 16 -27.96 -17.26 -13.75
C TYR A 16 -28.86 -16.58 -14.78
N ALA A 17 -28.71 -16.87 -16.07
CA ALA A 17 -29.67 -16.44 -17.09
C ALA A 17 -31.04 -17.10 -16.86
N GLU A 18 -31.07 -18.37 -16.45
CA GLU A 18 -32.29 -19.07 -16.03
C GLU A 18 -32.90 -18.49 -14.74
N LEU A 19 -32.09 -18.20 -13.72
CA LEU A 19 -32.58 -17.56 -12.48
C LEU A 19 -33.19 -16.18 -12.74
N ALA A 20 -32.59 -15.38 -13.63
CA ALA A 20 -33.13 -14.08 -14.03
C ALA A 20 -34.43 -14.20 -14.86
N ALA A 21 -34.56 -15.24 -15.67
CA ALA A 21 -35.75 -15.51 -16.47
C ALA A 21 -36.93 -16.05 -15.63
N THR A 22 -36.64 -16.75 -14.53
CA THR A 22 -37.65 -17.42 -13.70
C THR A 22 -38.20 -16.58 -12.56
N GLY A 23 -37.65 -15.38 -12.30
CA GLY A 23 -38.15 -14.46 -11.28
C GLY A 23 -38.17 -15.07 -9.87
N GLY A 24 -37.27 -16.01 -9.60
CA GLY A 24 -37.22 -16.74 -8.34
C GLY A 24 -36.93 -15.80 -7.18
N GLN A 25 -37.90 -15.67 -6.27
CA GLN A 25 -37.74 -15.00 -4.98
C GLN A 25 -36.64 -15.70 -4.18
N SER A 26 -35.42 -15.19 -4.28
CA SER A 26 -34.41 -15.40 -3.25
C SER A 26 -34.36 -14.15 -2.39
N SER A 27 -34.06 -14.32 -1.11
CA SER A 27 -34.01 -13.26 -0.09
C SER A 27 -32.87 -12.25 -0.30
N SER A 28 -32.59 -11.85 -1.54
CA SER A 28 -31.62 -10.81 -1.87
C SER A 28 -32.20 -9.46 -1.49
N SER A 29 -31.40 -8.62 -0.83
CA SER A 29 -31.81 -7.25 -0.57
C SER A 29 -32.08 -6.57 -1.92
N GLY A 30 -33.14 -5.75 -2.07
CA GLY A 30 -33.46 -5.11 -3.37
C GLY A 30 -32.30 -4.30 -4.00
N ARG A 31 -31.24 -4.03 -3.23
CA ARG A 31 -29.98 -3.44 -3.69
C ARG A 31 -29.14 -4.40 -4.54
N GLU A 32 -29.09 -5.69 -4.21
CA GLU A 32 -28.40 -6.72 -5.01
C GLU A 32 -29.04 -6.91 -6.39
N GLU A 33 -30.37 -6.85 -6.46
CA GLU A 33 -31.12 -6.96 -7.72
C GLU A 33 -30.84 -5.74 -8.63
N ILE A 34 -30.83 -4.53 -8.07
CA ILE A 34 -30.49 -3.30 -8.80
C ILE A 34 -29.04 -3.37 -9.30
N ASP A 35 -28.09 -3.74 -8.43
CA ASP A 35 -26.69 -3.90 -8.81
C ASP A 35 -26.54 -4.92 -9.96
N TRP A 36 -27.32 -6.02 -9.93
CA TRP A 36 -27.33 -7.04 -10.99
C TRP A 36 -27.75 -6.45 -12.32
N VAL A 37 -28.87 -5.72 -12.33
CA VAL A 37 -29.42 -5.11 -13.55
C VAL A 37 -28.47 -4.07 -14.11
N GLU A 38 -27.85 -3.25 -13.25
CA GLU A 38 -26.83 -2.29 -13.68
C GLU A 38 -25.62 -2.99 -14.31
N TRP A 39 -25.13 -4.05 -13.67
CA TRP A 39 -24.01 -4.82 -14.21
C TRP A 39 -24.32 -5.37 -15.59
N GLN A 40 -25.51 -5.93 -15.79
CA GLN A 40 -25.89 -6.51 -17.08
C GLN A 40 -26.14 -5.46 -18.15
N ALA A 41 -26.68 -4.31 -17.80
CA ALA A 41 -26.76 -3.17 -18.72
C ALA A 41 -25.35 -2.69 -19.16
N ARG A 42 -24.40 -2.61 -18.21
CA ARG A 42 -23.00 -2.23 -18.49
C ARG A 42 -22.33 -3.27 -19.39
N MET A 43 -22.32 -4.53 -18.98
CA MET A 43 -21.65 -5.61 -19.72
C MET A 43 -22.29 -5.89 -21.08
N GLY A 44 -23.62 -5.82 -21.18
CA GLY A 44 -24.32 -5.91 -22.47
C GLY A 44 -23.88 -4.82 -23.44
N THR A 45 -23.68 -3.60 -22.95
CA THR A 45 -23.18 -2.47 -23.74
C THR A 45 -21.72 -2.67 -24.18
N VAL A 46 -20.84 -3.10 -23.25
CA VAL A 46 -19.44 -3.44 -23.53
C VAL A 46 -19.36 -4.47 -24.65
N ARG A 47 -20.07 -5.59 -24.53
CA ARG A 47 -19.98 -6.71 -25.47
C ARG A 47 -20.56 -6.38 -26.84
N ARG A 48 -21.60 -5.54 -26.90
CA ARG A 48 -22.17 -5.03 -28.15
C ARG A 48 -21.20 -4.09 -28.87
N ARG A 49 -20.56 -3.16 -28.15
CA ARG A 49 -19.58 -2.23 -28.72
C ARG A 49 -18.26 -2.90 -29.07
N MET A 50 -17.85 -3.90 -28.31
CA MET A 50 -16.56 -4.59 -28.45
C MET A 50 -16.76 -6.10 -28.72
N PRO A 51 -17.20 -6.52 -29.92
CA PRO A 51 -17.36 -7.92 -30.26
C PRO A 51 -16.06 -8.72 -30.12
N ARG A 52 -16.15 -9.97 -29.63
CA ARG A 52 -14.98 -10.79 -29.23
C ARG A 52 -13.96 -10.96 -30.35
N SER A 53 -14.42 -11.30 -31.56
CA SER A 53 -13.56 -11.52 -32.72
C SER A 53 -12.81 -10.25 -33.13
N ILE A 54 -13.50 -9.11 -33.13
CA ILE A 54 -12.94 -7.80 -33.48
C ILE A 54 -11.89 -7.39 -32.44
N VAL A 55 -12.21 -7.52 -31.15
CA VAL A 55 -11.26 -7.18 -30.07
C VAL A 55 -10.02 -8.05 -30.15
N ARG A 56 -10.16 -9.38 -30.32
CA ARG A 56 -8.98 -10.27 -30.40
C ARG A 56 -8.08 -9.89 -31.57
N LYS A 57 -8.66 -9.56 -32.73
CA LYS A 57 -7.90 -9.10 -33.89
C LYS A 57 -7.18 -7.77 -33.61
N ASN A 58 -7.89 -6.77 -33.10
CA ASN A 58 -7.31 -5.47 -32.75
C ASN A 58 -6.19 -5.61 -31.71
N LEU A 59 -6.36 -6.47 -30.70
CA LEU A 59 -5.32 -6.72 -29.71
C LEU A 59 -4.07 -7.31 -30.34
N GLN A 60 -4.21 -8.31 -31.22
CA GLN A 60 -3.07 -8.90 -31.93
C GLN A 60 -2.32 -7.85 -32.79
N GLU A 61 -3.06 -7.01 -33.51
CA GLU A 61 -2.50 -5.95 -34.35
C GLU A 61 -1.80 -4.88 -33.51
N LEU A 62 -2.41 -4.42 -32.41
CA LEU A 62 -1.83 -3.44 -31.51
C LEU A 62 -0.58 -4.00 -30.80
N TYR A 63 -0.62 -5.23 -30.30
CA TYR A 63 0.55 -5.87 -29.69
C TYR A 63 1.72 -5.97 -30.67
N ALA A 64 1.45 -6.43 -31.91
CA ALA A 64 2.47 -6.50 -32.95
C ALA A 64 3.03 -5.12 -33.29
N HIS A 65 2.17 -4.10 -33.37
CA HIS A 65 2.57 -2.72 -33.61
C HIS A 65 3.52 -2.23 -32.52
N TYR A 66 3.12 -2.31 -31.25
CA TYR A 66 3.93 -1.81 -30.13
C TYR A 66 5.27 -2.53 -30.00
N ILE A 67 5.29 -3.86 -30.15
CA ILE A 67 6.54 -4.64 -30.11
C ILE A 67 7.47 -4.26 -31.26
N SER A 68 6.93 -4.03 -32.47
CA SER A 68 7.74 -3.66 -33.64
C SER A 68 8.24 -2.22 -33.61
N ALA A 69 7.45 -1.30 -33.06
CA ALA A 69 7.74 0.13 -33.05
C ALA A 69 8.67 0.55 -31.91
N ASN A 70 8.62 -0.16 -30.77
CA ASN A 70 9.33 0.24 -29.56
C ASN A 70 10.06 -0.95 -28.91
N SER A 71 11.38 -1.04 -29.09
CA SER A 71 12.22 -2.04 -28.43
C SER A 71 12.50 -1.76 -26.95
N VAL A 72 12.13 -0.57 -26.46
CA VAL A 72 12.44 -0.10 -25.09
C VAL A 72 11.27 -0.28 -24.13
N MET A 73 10.03 -0.30 -24.63
CA MET A 73 8.85 -0.39 -23.78
C MET A 73 8.71 -1.78 -23.15
N SER A 74 8.44 -1.80 -21.85
CA SER A 74 8.10 -3.03 -21.15
C SER A 74 6.71 -3.52 -21.58
N GLU A 75 6.48 -4.83 -21.47
CA GLU A 75 5.17 -5.43 -21.78
C GLU A 75 4.03 -4.85 -20.92
N ARG A 76 4.36 -4.40 -19.69
CA ARG A 76 3.42 -3.75 -18.78
C ARG A 76 2.98 -2.39 -19.31
N GLU A 77 3.91 -1.57 -19.78
CA GLU A 77 3.61 -0.29 -20.43
C GLU A 77 2.81 -0.49 -21.72
N ILE A 78 3.22 -1.46 -22.56
CA ILE A 78 2.48 -1.81 -23.78
C ILE A 78 1.01 -2.16 -23.45
N THR A 79 0.78 -2.91 -22.37
CA THR A 79 -0.56 -3.28 -21.93
C THR A 79 -1.39 -2.05 -21.56
N GLU A 80 -0.83 -1.06 -20.86
CA GLU A 80 -1.53 0.19 -20.55
C GLU A 80 -1.86 1.01 -21.80
N HIS A 81 -0.93 1.08 -22.75
CA HIS A 81 -1.16 1.74 -24.04
C HIS A 81 -2.29 1.08 -24.82
N ILE A 82 -2.31 -0.25 -24.87
CA ILE A 82 -3.36 -1.00 -25.55
C ILE A 82 -4.72 -0.79 -24.90
N ILE A 83 -4.81 -0.71 -23.58
CA ILE A 83 -6.06 -0.35 -22.89
C ILE A 83 -6.54 1.04 -23.33
N ASN A 84 -5.65 2.02 -23.41
CA ASN A 84 -5.99 3.37 -23.87
C ASN A 84 -6.49 3.37 -25.32
N ASP A 85 -5.80 2.69 -26.23
CA ASP A 85 -6.14 2.65 -27.65
C ASP A 85 -7.45 1.91 -27.91
N LEU A 86 -7.69 0.81 -27.19
CA LEU A 86 -8.95 0.08 -27.25
C LEU A 86 -10.10 0.97 -26.76
N ALA A 87 -9.90 1.69 -25.65
CA ALA A 87 -10.89 2.61 -25.11
C ALA A 87 -11.25 3.73 -26.11
N LEU A 88 -10.25 4.29 -26.79
CA LEU A 88 -10.45 5.31 -27.82
C LEU A 88 -11.16 4.73 -29.06
N THR A 89 -10.71 3.58 -29.56
CA THR A 89 -11.24 2.93 -30.76
C THR A 89 -12.72 2.60 -30.64
N PHE A 90 -13.15 2.15 -29.46
CA PHE A 90 -14.53 1.73 -29.23
C PHE A 90 -15.37 2.77 -28.46
N HIS A 91 -14.80 3.94 -28.15
CA HIS A 91 -15.43 5.01 -27.37
C HIS A 91 -16.03 4.52 -26.05
N VAL A 92 -15.25 3.78 -25.26
CA VAL A 92 -15.63 3.24 -23.95
C VAL A 92 -14.66 3.73 -22.87
N SER A 93 -14.97 3.47 -21.59
CA SER A 93 -14.02 3.76 -20.52
C SER A 93 -12.81 2.81 -20.59
N LYS A 94 -11.67 3.23 -20.02
CA LYS A 94 -10.46 2.39 -19.89
C LYS A 94 -10.74 1.11 -19.10
N GLU A 95 -11.61 1.20 -18.10
CA GLU A 95 -12.03 0.05 -17.31
C GLU A 95 -12.83 -0.95 -18.15
N MET A 96 -13.80 -0.49 -18.96
CA MET A 96 -14.54 -1.36 -19.88
C MET A 96 -13.60 -2.04 -20.88
N ALA A 97 -12.62 -1.32 -21.41
CA ALA A 97 -11.61 -1.86 -22.30
C ALA A 97 -10.75 -2.94 -21.62
N LYS A 98 -10.24 -2.65 -20.41
CA LYS A 98 -9.47 -3.59 -19.58
C LYS A 98 -10.27 -4.86 -19.27
N ILE A 99 -11.52 -4.73 -18.81
CA ILE A 99 -12.41 -5.87 -18.55
C ILE A 99 -12.55 -6.72 -19.81
N ARG A 100 -12.77 -6.08 -20.96
CA ARG A 100 -12.94 -6.81 -22.22
C ARG A 100 -11.67 -7.53 -22.67
N MET A 101 -10.49 -6.93 -22.47
CA MET A 101 -9.21 -7.60 -22.71
C MET A 101 -9.10 -8.89 -21.89
N ILE A 102 -9.46 -8.84 -20.61
CA ILE A 102 -9.46 -10.00 -19.73
C ILE A 102 -10.46 -11.06 -20.21
N GLU A 103 -11.70 -10.67 -20.53
CA GLU A 103 -12.74 -11.60 -21.04
C GLU A 103 -12.31 -12.35 -22.30
N VAL A 104 -11.53 -11.71 -23.18
CA VAL A 104 -11.05 -12.36 -24.41
C VAL A 104 -9.76 -13.16 -24.21
N GLY A 105 -9.26 -13.29 -22.98
CA GLY A 105 -8.12 -14.13 -22.58
C GLY A 105 -6.79 -13.38 -22.43
N PHE A 106 -6.81 -12.05 -22.36
CA PHE A 106 -5.61 -11.22 -22.22
C PHE A 106 -5.33 -10.89 -20.75
N GLU A 107 -4.86 -11.89 -19.99
CA GLU A 107 -4.79 -11.87 -18.52
C GLU A 107 -3.78 -10.88 -17.93
N THR A 108 -2.75 -10.49 -18.68
CA THR A 108 -1.77 -9.48 -18.23
C THR A 108 -2.41 -8.12 -17.98
N ALA A 109 -3.57 -7.83 -18.60
CA ALA A 109 -4.34 -6.63 -18.35
C ALA A 109 -4.81 -6.49 -16.90
N ARG A 110 -4.90 -7.58 -16.11
CA ARG A 110 -5.32 -7.53 -14.70
C ARG A 110 -4.41 -6.65 -13.84
N GLY A 111 -3.10 -6.70 -14.08
CA GLY A 111 -2.12 -5.93 -13.32
C GLY A 111 -1.91 -4.49 -13.84
N ALA A 112 -2.63 -4.06 -14.87
CA ALA A 112 -2.52 -2.72 -15.45
C ALA A 112 -3.62 -1.78 -14.93
N MET A 113 -3.33 -0.48 -14.76
CA MET A 113 -4.31 0.54 -14.34
C MET A 113 -5.14 0.13 -13.09
N VAL A 114 -4.51 -0.48 -12.09
CA VAL A 114 -5.19 -0.83 -10.82
C VAL A 114 -5.29 0.43 -9.96
N PHE A 115 -6.52 0.90 -9.67
CA PHE A 115 -6.74 2.11 -8.89
C PHE A 115 -7.02 1.79 -7.42
N VAL A 116 -6.22 2.35 -6.51
CA VAL A 116 -6.30 2.10 -5.05
C VAL A 116 -5.81 3.33 -4.29
N ASP A 117 -6.43 3.64 -3.15
CA ASP A 117 -6.08 4.80 -2.31
C ASP A 117 -5.97 6.13 -3.08
N GLY A 118 -6.85 6.34 -4.07
CA GLY A 118 -6.90 7.57 -4.86
C GLY A 118 -5.84 7.70 -5.95
N ARG A 119 -5.04 6.66 -6.21
CA ARG A 119 -4.00 6.65 -7.25
C ARG A 119 -3.92 5.31 -7.99
N TYR A 120 -3.26 5.29 -9.14
CA TYR A 120 -2.94 4.02 -9.80
C TYR A 120 -1.73 3.38 -9.13
N ALA A 121 -1.85 2.10 -8.74
CA ALA A 121 -0.71 1.27 -8.40
C ALA A 121 0.13 1.03 -9.67
N PRO A 122 1.46 0.89 -9.55
CA PRO A 122 2.31 0.54 -10.68
C PRO A 122 1.78 -0.70 -11.41
N ALA A 123 1.81 -0.64 -12.75
CA ALA A 123 1.48 -1.79 -13.57
C ALA A 123 2.35 -2.98 -13.16
N HIS A 124 1.81 -4.19 -13.11
CA HIS A 124 2.55 -5.36 -12.63
C HIS A 124 2.12 -6.64 -13.34
N ARG A 125 2.93 -7.68 -13.21
CA ARG A 125 2.62 -9.02 -13.68
C ARG A 125 3.25 -10.10 -12.83
N THR A 126 2.65 -11.29 -12.89
CA THR A 126 3.26 -12.51 -12.40
C THR A 126 4.37 -12.98 -13.33
N SER A 127 5.27 -13.80 -12.81
CA SER A 127 6.39 -14.35 -13.56
C SER A 127 5.98 -15.22 -14.74
N THR A 128 4.76 -15.79 -14.69
CA THR A 128 4.15 -16.58 -15.77
C THR A 128 3.24 -15.74 -16.69
N GLY A 129 3.01 -14.46 -16.37
CA GLY A 129 2.05 -13.59 -17.05
C GLY A 129 0.58 -13.88 -16.75
N SER A 130 0.28 -15.02 -16.10
CA SER A 130 -1.07 -15.40 -15.69
C SER A 130 -1.37 -14.92 -14.28
N HIS A 131 -2.44 -14.14 -14.12
CA HIS A 131 -2.94 -13.73 -12.82
C HIS A 131 -4.09 -14.68 -12.41
N PRO A 132 -3.98 -15.40 -11.29
CA PRO A 132 -5.06 -16.26 -10.82
C PRO A 132 -6.35 -15.47 -10.60
N ARG A 133 -7.51 -16.07 -10.92
CA ARG A 133 -8.82 -15.48 -10.63
C ARG A 133 -8.95 -15.21 -9.14
N ASN A 134 -9.63 -14.11 -8.78
CA ASN A 134 -9.88 -13.68 -7.39
C ASN A 134 -8.63 -13.43 -6.54
N ILE A 135 -7.45 -13.32 -7.15
CA ILE A 135 -6.21 -12.98 -6.45
C ILE A 135 -5.77 -11.58 -6.84
N SER A 136 -5.45 -10.75 -5.85
CA SER A 136 -4.79 -9.45 -6.03
C SER A 136 -3.48 -9.42 -5.26
N TYR A 137 -2.48 -8.73 -5.80
CA TYR A 137 -1.24 -8.39 -5.09
C TYR A 137 -1.27 -6.97 -4.50
N VAL A 138 -2.31 -6.22 -4.86
CA VAL A 138 -2.53 -4.84 -4.44
C VAL A 138 -3.61 -4.81 -3.36
N ILE A 139 -3.34 -4.07 -2.29
CA ILE A 139 -4.27 -3.85 -1.18
C ILE A 139 -4.30 -2.37 -0.77
N SER A 140 -5.48 -1.88 -0.37
CA SER A 140 -5.63 -0.54 0.17
C SER A 140 -4.95 -0.44 1.54
N MET A 141 -4.42 0.74 1.88
CA MET A 141 -3.78 0.96 3.19
C MET A 141 -4.76 0.66 4.34
N PHE A 142 -6.04 1.01 4.14
CA PHE A 142 -7.08 0.78 5.13
C PHE A 142 -7.39 -0.70 5.32
N ASP A 143 -7.58 -1.46 4.23
CA ASP A 143 -7.82 -2.90 4.31
C ASP A 143 -6.62 -3.63 4.90
N ALA A 144 -5.41 -3.20 4.56
CA ALA A 144 -4.18 -3.72 5.14
C ALA A 144 -4.13 -3.53 6.67
N ALA A 145 -4.43 -2.31 7.15
CA ALA A 145 -4.47 -2.01 8.57
C ALA A 145 -5.57 -2.78 9.31
N ARG A 146 -6.76 -2.91 8.70
CA ARG A 146 -7.88 -3.70 9.24
C ARG A 146 -7.50 -5.17 9.33
N LEU A 147 -6.99 -5.77 8.26
CA LEU A 147 -6.54 -7.17 8.26
C LEU A 147 -5.43 -7.42 9.27
N TYR A 148 -4.52 -6.47 9.44
CA TYR A 148 -3.48 -6.57 10.45
C TYR A 148 -4.02 -6.66 11.87
N ALA A 149 -5.14 -6.01 12.16
CA ALA A 149 -5.80 -6.10 13.45
C ALA A 149 -6.62 -7.40 13.61
N GLU A 150 -7.35 -7.79 12.56
CA GLU A 150 -8.36 -8.84 12.57
C GLU A 150 -7.81 -10.26 12.30
N ASP A 151 -6.86 -10.42 11.37
CA ASP A 151 -6.33 -11.74 10.97
C ASP A 151 -4.98 -12.03 11.64
N GLU A 152 -4.96 -13.04 12.51
CA GLU A 152 -3.75 -13.41 13.26
C GLU A 152 -2.63 -13.98 12.37
N ARG A 153 -2.97 -14.66 11.27
CA ARG A 153 -1.95 -15.20 10.34
C ARG A 153 -1.23 -14.07 9.65
N PHE A 154 -1.98 -13.11 9.11
CA PHE A 154 -1.45 -11.90 8.48
C PHE A 154 -0.63 -11.06 9.44
N TYR A 155 -1.14 -10.83 10.66
CA TYR A 155 -0.39 -10.16 11.72
C TYR A 155 0.96 -10.86 11.98
N ASN A 156 0.96 -12.17 12.24
CA ASN A 156 2.17 -12.92 12.56
C ASN A 156 3.17 -12.95 11.40
N THR A 157 2.69 -13.09 10.15
CA THR A 157 3.56 -13.02 8.96
C THR A 157 4.26 -11.67 8.85
N LEU A 158 3.55 -10.57 9.10
CA LEU A 158 4.13 -9.22 9.03
C LEU A 158 5.04 -8.89 10.23
N GLN A 159 4.79 -9.50 11.39
CA GLN A 159 5.67 -9.36 12.57
C GLN A 159 7.07 -9.97 12.37
N THR A 160 7.26 -10.82 11.36
CA THR A 160 8.60 -11.30 10.98
C THR A 160 9.54 -10.16 10.55
N GLY A 161 9.01 -8.98 10.21
CA GLY A 161 9.81 -7.86 9.72
C GLY A 161 10.38 -8.04 8.32
N ARG A 162 10.01 -9.12 7.62
CA ARG A 162 10.48 -9.45 6.27
C ARG A 162 9.77 -8.67 5.17
N PHE A 163 8.60 -8.10 5.47
CA PHE A 163 7.76 -7.44 4.49
C PHE A 163 7.72 -5.93 4.72
N VAL A 164 7.64 -5.21 3.62
CA VAL A 164 7.51 -3.76 3.53
C VAL A 164 6.27 -3.44 2.70
N PHE A 165 5.51 -2.43 3.15
CA PHE A 165 4.35 -1.93 2.42
C PHE A 165 4.75 -0.77 1.50
N VAL A 166 4.87 -1.03 0.20
CA VAL A 166 5.29 -0.05 -0.83
C VAL A 166 4.38 -0.13 -2.03
N ASP A 167 4.04 1.01 -2.62
CA ASP A 167 3.22 1.07 -3.84
C ASP A 167 1.91 0.26 -3.79
N ASN A 168 1.35 0.08 -2.58
CA ASN A 168 0.17 -0.75 -2.28
C ASN A 168 0.37 -2.28 -2.34
N PHE A 169 1.61 -2.73 -2.26
CA PHE A 169 2.02 -4.13 -2.16
C PHE A 169 2.71 -4.39 -0.82
N PHE A 170 2.52 -5.58 -0.27
CA PHE A 170 3.43 -6.12 0.74
C PHE A 170 4.51 -6.94 0.06
N CYS A 171 5.72 -6.40 -0.06
CA CYS A 171 6.84 -7.04 -0.74
C CYS A 171 7.95 -7.39 0.26
N LEU A 172 8.76 -8.40 -0.05
CA LEU A 172 9.98 -8.71 0.70
C LEU A 172 10.92 -7.50 0.77
N ASP A 173 11.38 -7.15 1.97
CA ASP A 173 12.32 -6.05 2.21
C ASP A 173 13.74 -6.45 1.84
N SER A 174 14.00 -6.56 0.54
CA SER A 174 15.30 -6.92 -0.01
C SER A 174 15.69 -5.97 -1.13
N PRO A 175 16.98 -5.56 -1.24
CA PRO A 175 17.48 -4.79 -2.37
C PRO A 175 17.23 -5.43 -3.74
N LYS A 176 16.96 -6.74 -3.78
CA LYS A 176 16.57 -7.46 -5.00
C LYS A 176 15.21 -7.00 -5.55
N TYR A 177 14.29 -6.56 -4.69
CA TYR A 177 12.91 -6.23 -5.05
C TYR A 177 12.58 -4.76 -4.83
N ILE A 178 13.30 -4.10 -3.93
CA ILE A 178 13.05 -2.73 -3.50
C ILE A 178 14.15 -1.80 -3.99
N GLU A 179 13.74 -0.69 -4.58
CA GLU A 179 14.60 0.44 -4.88
C GLU A 179 14.21 1.66 -4.06
N ILE A 180 15.14 2.61 -3.89
CA ILE A 180 14.86 3.89 -3.23
C ILE A 180 14.93 4.98 -4.28
N ARG A 181 13.82 5.69 -4.50
CA ARG A 181 13.74 6.87 -5.36
C ARG A 181 13.25 8.04 -4.53
N ASP A 182 13.96 9.16 -4.60
CA ASP A 182 13.65 10.38 -3.83
C ASP A 182 13.47 10.14 -2.31
N GLY A 183 14.22 9.17 -1.76
CA GLY A 183 14.17 8.82 -0.33
C GLY A 183 12.96 7.96 0.07
N VAL A 184 12.16 7.50 -0.89
CA VAL A 184 10.99 6.62 -0.68
C VAL A 184 11.26 5.25 -1.30
N LYS A 185 10.84 4.19 -0.62
CA LYS A 185 10.93 2.82 -1.12
C LYS A 185 9.88 2.58 -2.21
N HIS A 186 10.28 1.95 -3.31
CA HIS A 186 9.43 1.54 -4.42
C HIS A 186 9.75 0.11 -4.84
N LEU A 187 8.80 -0.55 -5.48
CA LEU A 187 9.09 -1.78 -6.21
C LEU A 187 9.97 -1.47 -7.42
N ASN A 188 11.03 -2.25 -7.60
CA ASN A 188 11.87 -2.15 -8.78
C ASN A 188 11.25 -2.89 -9.98
N GLU A 189 11.87 -2.72 -11.15
CA GLU A 189 11.42 -3.33 -12.40
C GLU A 189 11.33 -4.87 -12.32
N TYR A 190 12.27 -5.51 -11.62
CA TYR A 190 12.26 -6.96 -11.46
C TYR A 190 11.05 -7.45 -10.64
N ALA A 191 10.76 -6.77 -9.53
CA ALA A 191 9.63 -7.09 -8.66
C ALA A 191 8.29 -6.89 -9.38
N LEU A 192 8.13 -5.80 -10.12
CA LEU A 192 6.91 -5.52 -10.90
C LEU A 192 6.65 -6.57 -12.00
N ASN A 193 7.69 -7.23 -12.49
CA ASN A 193 7.57 -8.32 -13.47
C ASN A 193 7.43 -9.72 -12.83
N ASN A 194 7.52 -9.83 -11.50
CA ASN A 194 7.53 -11.10 -10.76
C ASN A 194 6.82 -10.95 -9.38
N VAL A 195 5.65 -10.31 -9.33
CA VAL A 195 4.99 -10.03 -8.04
C VAL A 195 4.63 -11.30 -7.25
N ASP A 196 4.37 -12.40 -7.95
CA ASP A 196 4.10 -13.74 -7.39
C ASP A 196 5.28 -14.35 -6.61
N LYS A 197 6.50 -13.88 -6.86
CA LYS A 197 7.73 -14.38 -6.19
C LYS A 197 8.13 -13.57 -4.96
N CYS A 198 7.58 -12.37 -4.79
CA CYS A 198 8.08 -11.41 -3.81
C CYS A 198 7.00 -10.64 -3.06
N CYS A 199 5.74 -10.66 -3.51
CA CYS A 199 4.64 -9.92 -2.90
C CYS A 199 3.61 -10.87 -2.29
N LEU A 200 2.98 -10.43 -1.19
CA LEU A 200 1.81 -11.09 -0.66
C LEU A 200 0.62 -10.97 -1.62
N SER A 201 -0.24 -11.97 -1.59
CA SER A 201 -1.44 -12.08 -2.41
C SER A 201 -2.68 -12.28 -1.54
N PHE A 202 -3.75 -11.61 -1.94
CA PHE A 202 -5.01 -11.50 -1.23
C PHE A 202 -6.13 -12.13 -2.06
N ARG A 203 -6.90 -13.03 -1.45
CA ARG A 203 -8.11 -13.60 -2.07
C ARG A 203 -9.24 -12.64 -1.80
N ILE A 204 -9.83 -12.19 -2.89
CA ILE A 204 -10.96 -11.30 -2.87
C ILE A 204 -12.20 -12.11 -3.16
N ASP A 205 -13.13 -12.14 -2.22
CA ASP A 205 -14.51 -12.51 -2.54
C ASP A 205 -15.36 -11.24 -2.62
N TYR A 206 -16.28 -11.30 -3.56
CA TYR A 206 -17.14 -10.20 -3.92
C TYR A 206 -18.46 -10.40 -3.18
N ARG A 207 -18.84 -9.45 -2.30
CA ARG A 207 -20.08 -9.56 -1.50
C ARG A 207 -21.30 -9.75 -2.39
N ASN A 208 -21.31 -9.08 -3.54
CA ASN A 208 -22.34 -9.21 -4.58
C ASN A 208 -21.68 -9.62 -5.91
N ARG A 209 -22.35 -10.48 -6.69
CA ARG A 209 -21.84 -11.04 -7.97
C ARG A 209 -21.46 -9.98 -9.02
N THR A 210 -22.00 -8.77 -8.88
CA THR A 210 -21.80 -7.58 -9.73
C THR A 210 -20.45 -6.90 -9.49
N SER A 211 -19.92 -7.01 -8.28
CA SER A 211 -18.66 -6.38 -7.87
C SER A 211 -17.42 -7.05 -8.47
N TYR A 212 -17.53 -8.28 -8.98
CA TYR A 212 -16.45 -9.00 -9.67
C TYR A 212 -15.97 -8.30 -10.95
N PHE A 213 -16.85 -7.57 -11.64
CA PHE A 213 -16.53 -6.90 -12.90
C PHE A 213 -16.51 -5.37 -12.79
N ASP A 214 -17.14 -4.79 -11.77
CA ASP A 214 -17.26 -3.34 -11.68
C ASP A 214 -15.98 -2.66 -11.16
N LYS A 215 -15.00 -3.46 -10.70
CA LYS A 215 -13.89 -2.97 -9.88
C LYS A 215 -12.66 -3.82 -10.15
N THR A 216 -11.89 -3.45 -11.17
CA THR A 216 -10.60 -4.11 -11.51
C THR A 216 -9.46 -3.81 -10.50
N GLY A 217 -9.82 -3.49 -9.26
CA GLY A 217 -9.01 -3.14 -8.11
C GLY A 217 -9.81 -3.33 -6.82
N LEU A 218 -9.12 -3.46 -5.68
CA LEU A 218 -9.74 -3.65 -4.38
C LEU A 218 -10.48 -2.37 -3.96
N HIS A 219 -11.81 -2.42 -3.93
CA HIS A 219 -12.68 -1.29 -3.58
C HIS A 219 -13.70 -1.72 -2.51
N SER A 220 -14.35 -0.72 -1.88
CA SER A 220 -15.09 -0.77 -0.60
C SER A 220 -16.11 -1.89 -0.34
N ASP A 221 -16.54 -2.62 -1.37
CA ASP A 221 -17.58 -3.65 -1.26
C ASP A 221 -17.02 -5.08 -1.39
N ASN A 222 -15.70 -5.19 -1.59
CA ASN A 222 -14.98 -6.45 -1.63
C ASN A 222 -14.69 -6.92 -0.20
N VAL A 223 -14.82 -8.21 0.06
CA VAL A 223 -14.34 -8.83 1.30
C VAL A 223 -13.07 -9.57 0.97
N ILE A 224 -11.99 -9.22 1.65
CA ILE A 224 -10.81 -10.08 1.65
C ILE A 224 -11.16 -11.29 2.50
N VAL A 225 -11.35 -12.43 1.85
CA VAL A 225 -11.74 -13.68 2.53
C VAL A 225 -10.54 -14.50 2.93
N ASP A 226 -9.43 -14.37 2.20
CA ASP A 226 -8.14 -14.90 2.62
C ASP A 226 -7.03 -13.86 2.41
N PRO A 227 -6.51 -13.24 3.49
CA PRO A 227 -5.47 -12.24 3.38
C PRO A 227 -4.10 -12.81 2.99
N ILE A 228 -3.95 -14.14 3.00
CA ILE A 228 -2.75 -14.86 2.56
C ILE A 228 -3.18 -16.03 1.67
N ALA A 229 -3.83 -15.69 0.56
CA ALA A 229 -4.51 -16.65 -0.30
C ALA A 229 -3.62 -17.70 -0.95
N ASN A 230 -2.42 -17.27 -1.37
CA ASN A 230 -1.39 -18.10 -2.01
C ASN A 230 0.03 -17.66 -1.60
N ALA A 231 0.14 -16.61 -0.78
CA ALA A 231 1.36 -15.83 -0.61
C ALA A 231 2.52 -16.57 0.08
N LEU A 232 2.22 -17.55 0.92
CA LEU A 232 3.24 -18.36 1.59
C LEU A 232 3.67 -19.57 0.75
N ALA A 233 2.89 -19.96 -0.26
CA ALA A 233 3.18 -21.16 -1.04
C ALA A 233 4.27 -20.93 -2.11
N SER A 234 4.35 -19.71 -2.66
CA SER A 234 5.31 -19.35 -3.72
C SER A 234 6.55 -18.63 -3.23
N ILE A 235 6.53 -18.04 -2.03
CA ILE A 235 7.69 -17.41 -1.41
C ILE A 235 8.49 -18.51 -0.68
N PRO A 236 9.77 -18.73 -1.03
CA PRO A 236 10.62 -19.71 -0.35
C PRO A 236 10.60 -19.53 1.18
N ILE A 237 10.41 -20.62 1.91
CA ILE A 237 10.35 -20.64 3.38
C ILE A 237 11.62 -20.03 3.99
N GLU A 238 12.76 -20.21 3.34
CA GLU A 238 14.06 -19.64 3.77
C GLU A 238 14.06 -18.11 3.77
N LEU A 239 13.27 -17.47 2.90
CA LEU A 239 13.08 -16.01 2.88
C LEU A 239 12.06 -15.53 3.93
N LEU A 240 11.30 -16.45 4.52
CA LEU A 240 10.30 -16.19 5.55
C LEU A 240 10.85 -16.45 6.96
N ILE A 241 11.94 -17.22 7.07
CA ILE A 241 12.62 -17.53 8.33
C ILE A 241 13.84 -16.61 8.49
N GLU A 242 13.67 -15.44 9.11
CA GLU A 242 14.66 -14.86 10.02
C GLU A 242 13.87 -14.42 11.25
N SER A 243 14.29 -14.91 12.41
CA SER A 243 13.59 -14.75 13.66
C SER A 243 13.86 -13.36 14.24
N GLN A 244 13.08 -12.97 15.25
CA GLN A 244 13.34 -11.89 16.21
C GLN A 244 14.83 -11.52 16.44
N ALA A 245 15.74 -12.49 16.37
CA ALA A 245 17.20 -12.33 16.40
C ALA A 245 17.76 -11.21 15.52
N ASP A 246 17.26 -10.99 14.30
CA ASP A 246 17.79 -9.95 13.39
C ASP A 246 17.38 -8.54 13.82
N ILE A 247 16.18 -8.43 14.37
CA ILE A 247 15.69 -7.18 14.96
C ILE A 247 16.49 -6.90 16.24
N ASP A 248 16.71 -7.94 17.05
CA ASP A 248 17.50 -7.85 18.28
C ASP A 248 18.96 -7.48 17.97
N GLU A 249 19.55 -8.02 16.91
CA GLU A 249 20.89 -7.65 16.41
C GLU A 249 20.93 -6.18 15.99
N LYS A 250 19.96 -5.72 15.19
CA LYS A 250 19.86 -4.30 14.76
C LYS A 250 19.68 -3.33 15.94
N CYS A 251 19.12 -3.81 17.05
CA CYS A 251 18.89 -3.04 18.27
C CYS A 251 19.97 -3.27 19.34
N ALA A 252 20.91 -4.20 19.14
CA ALA A 252 21.87 -4.62 20.17
C ALA A 252 22.78 -3.48 20.64
N ASP A 253 23.20 -2.62 19.70
CA ASP A 253 24.08 -1.48 19.96
C ASP A 253 23.35 -0.24 20.51
N LEU A 254 22.01 -0.31 20.66
CA LEU A 254 21.23 0.83 21.14
C LEU A 254 21.38 1.01 22.66
N PRO A 255 21.35 2.26 23.15
CA PRO A 255 21.36 2.53 24.58
C PRO A 255 20.23 1.82 25.34
N LYS A 256 20.47 1.50 26.61
CA LYS A 256 19.49 0.77 27.44
C LYS A 256 18.26 1.61 27.77
N ALA A 257 18.43 2.90 28.05
CA ALA A 257 17.34 3.80 28.34
C ALA A 257 16.68 4.32 27.05
N TYR A 258 15.37 4.51 27.10
CA TYR A 258 14.63 5.02 25.94
C TYR A 258 15.05 6.45 25.58
N GLY A 259 15.36 7.29 26.57
CA GLY A 259 15.79 8.68 26.35
C GLY A 259 17.12 8.77 25.61
N ASP A 260 18.09 7.95 26.02
CA ASP A 260 19.38 7.86 25.32
C ASP A 260 19.22 7.33 23.88
N THR A 261 18.30 6.38 23.68
CA THR A 261 17.97 5.83 22.36
C THR A 261 17.32 6.90 21.46
N LEU A 262 16.45 7.74 22.02
CA LEU A 262 15.86 8.88 21.34
C LEU A 262 16.93 9.89 20.90
N VAL A 263 17.85 10.24 21.79
CA VAL A 263 18.99 11.14 21.51
C VAL A 263 19.84 10.55 20.39
N TYR A 264 20.20 9.26 20.48
CA TYR A 264 20.98 8.55 19.47
C TYR A 264 20.35 8.66 18.07
N HIS A 265 19.05 8.35 17.94
CA HIS A 265 18.37 8.41 16.64
C HIS A 265 18.21 9.85 16.13
N ARG A 266 17.91 10.82 17.00
CA ARG A 266 17.81 12.23 16.66
C ARG A 266 19.13 12.76 16.07
N GLU A 267 20.25 12.46 16.72
CA GLU A 267 21.58 12.89 16.29
C GLU A 267 22.02 12.17 15.01
N LYS A 268 21.72 10.88 14.87
CA LYS A 268 21.96 10.10 13.65
C LYS A 268 21.19 10.66 12.44
N ARG A 269 20.05 11.33 12.67
CA ARG A 269 19.27 12.06 11.66
C ARG A 269 19.61 13.55 11.57
N SER A 270 20.68 14.00 12.24
CA SER A 270 21.18 15.38 12.26
C SER A 270 20.10 16.42 12.63
N MET A 271 19.20 16.07 13.55
CA MET A 271 18.21 17.00 14.08
C MET A 271 18.65 17.56 15.43
N SER A 272 18.57 18.88 15.63
CA SER A 272 18.76 19.47 16.96
C SER A 272 17.56 19.17 17.87
N GLN A 273 17.73 19.29 19.19
CA GLN A 273 16.65 19.15 20.17
C GLN A 273 15.51 20.15 19.85
N ASP A 274 15.85 21.42 19.60
CA ASP A 274 14.88 22.45 19.23
C ASP A 274 14.16 22.15 17.93
N ASP A 275 14.87 21.62 16.92
CA ASP A 275 14.26 21.25 15.64
C ASP A 275 13.26 20.10 15.80
N LEU A 276 13.59 19.08 16.60
CA LEU A 276 12.70 17.95 16.84
C LEU A 276 11.51 18.36 17.70
N ALA A 277 11.71 19.14 18.77
CA ALA A 277 10.64 19.67 19.60
C ALA A 277 9.68 20.51 18.76
N TRP A 278 10.23 21.37 17.91
CA TRP A 278 9.45 22.14 16.96
C TRP A 278 8.78 21.23 15.92
N ALA A 279 9.42 20.21 15.36
CA ALA A 279 8.74 19.31 14.42
C ALA A 279 7.55 18.57 15.07
N LEU A 280 7.68 18.20 16.35
CA LEU A 280 6.67 17.53 17.16
C LEU A 280 5.55 18.45 17.67
N GLY A 281 5.73 19.77 17.63
CA GLY A 281 4.74 20.70 18.18
C GLY A 281 4.75 20.80 19.71
N ILE A 282 5.86 20.44 20.36
CA ILE A 282 6.02 20.47 21.81
C ILE A 282 7.06 21.51 22.25
N LYS A 283 7.11 21.81 23.55
CA LYS A 283 8.14 22.68 24.12
C LYS A 283 9.49 21.96 24.16
N PRO A 284 10.63 22.65 23.94
CA PRO A 284 11.96 22.06 24.07
C PRO A 284 12.21 21.41 25.43
N ASP A 285 11.76 22.05 26.51
CA ASP A 285 11.85 21.48 27.87
C ASP A 285 11.12 20.13 27.99
N SER A 286 9.95 20.00 27.36
CA SER A 286 9.21 18.74 27.34
C SER A 286 9.97 17.65 26.60
N LEU A 287 10.56 17.97 25.44
CA LEU A 287 11.41 17.00 24.73
C LEU A 287 12.63 16.60 25.57
N ARG A 288 13.25 17.56 26.27
CA ARG A 288 14.38 17.29 27.16
C ARG A 288 14.02 16.32 28.29
N ASP A 289 12.80 16.38 28.83
CA ASP A 289 12.34 15.42 29.84
C ASP A 289 12.15 14.00 29.24
N TYR A 290 11.71 13.88 27.98
CA TYR A 290 11.73 12.61 27.26
C TYR A 290 13.17 12.09 27.05
N GLU A 291 14.09 12.95 26.58
CA GLU A 291 15.48 12.57 26.31
C GLU A 291 16.25 12.16 27.57
N HIS A 292 15.92 12.71 28.74
CA HIS A 292 16.52 12.30 30.02
C HIS A 292 15.78 11.19 30.76
N SER A 293 14.81 10.55 30.11
CA SER A 293 14.00 9.48 30.71
C SER A 293 13.29 9.88 32.02
N ARG A 294 12.86 11.14 32.14
CA ARG A 294 12.22 11.68 33.37
C ARG A 294 10.71 11.43 33.42
N ILE A 295 10.14 10.93 32.34
CA ILE A 295 8.72 10.64 32.23
C ILE A 295 8.52 9.17 32.54
N PHE A 296 7.75 8.87 33.58
CA PHE A 296 7.57 7.51 34.06
C PHE A 296 6.81 6.64 33.04
N GLU A 297 5.74 7.18 32.45
CA GLU A 297 4.90 6.48 31.45
C GLU A 297 4.67 7.36 30.23
N PRO A 298 5.66 7.45 29.33
CA PRO A 298 5.54 8.23 28.11
C PRO A 298 4.49 7.65 27.15
N SER A 299 3.90 8.53 26.34
CA SER A 299 2.83 8.17 25.41
C SER A 299 3.36 7.39 24.20
N ARG A 300 2.64 6.34 23.77
CA ARG A 300 2.91 5.66 22.49
C ARG A 300 2.74 6.60 21.30
N ILE A 301 1.79 7.53 21.36
CA ILE A 301 1.55 8.51 20.30
C ILE A 301 2.78 9.40 20.12
N PHE A 302 3.46 9.77 21.21
CA PHE A 302 4.71 10.54 21.14
C PHE A 302 5.79 9.78 20.36
N PHE A 303 6.08 8.51 20.71
CA PHE A 303 7.09 7.73 20.00
C PHE A 303 6.71 7.43 18.55
N ALA A 304 5.43 7.16 18.26
CA ALA A 304 4.95 7.02 16.89
C ALA A 304 5.22 8.30 16.06
N SER A 305 4.99 9.46 16.66
CA SER A 305 5.25 10.77 16.04
C SER A 305 6.75 11.00 15.81
N VAL A 306 7.59 10.68 16.79
CA VAL A 306 9.06 10.70 16.65
C VAL A 306 9.51 9.78 15.51
N GLY A 307 9.02 8.54 15.49
CA GLY A 307 9.33 7.56 14.45
C GLY A 307 9.00 8.07 13.06
N ARG A 308 7.83 8.71 12.87
CA ARG A 308 7.45 9.34 11.61
C ARG A 308 8.35 10.51 11.23
N ILE A 309 8.59 11.45 12.16
CA ILE A 309 9.38 12.66 11.89
C ILE A 309 10.84 12.32 11.55
N LEU A 310 11.42 11.39 12.29
CA LEU A 310 12.80 10.91 12.08
C LEU A 310 12.89 9.86 10.96
N LYS A 311 11.75 9.49 10.36
CA LYS A 311 11.62 8.44 9.33
C LYS A 311 12.37 7.17 9.76
N LEU A 312 12.11 6.72 10.99
CA LEU A 312 12.74 5.54 11.59
C LEU A 312 11.94 4.29 11.23
N PRO A 313 12.62 3.21 10.79
CA PRO A 313 11.99 1.89 10.72
C PRO A 313 11.24 1.54 12.00
N GLY A 314 10.09 0.88 11.87
CA GLY A 314 9.16 0.63 12.97
C GLY A 314 9.81 -0.07 14.17
N PHE A 315 10.75 -1.00 13.94
CA PHE A 315 11.42 -1.72 15.01
C PHE A 315 12.20 -0.81 15.98
N TYR A 316 12.82 0.28 15.51
CA TYR A 316 13.47 1.26 16.39
C TYR A 316 12.47 2.03 17.25
N THR A 317 11.31 2.34 16.67
CA THR A 317 10.24 3.01 17.41
C THR A 317 9.64 2.08 18.47
N LYS A 318 9.42 0.81 18.12
CA LYS A 318 8.95 -0.23 19.06
C LYS A 318 9.95 -0.50 20.17
N ASP A 319 11.25 -0.55 19.87
CA ASP A 319 12.31 -0.67 20.87
C ASP A 319 12.25 0.47 21.91
N MET A 320 12.14 1.72 21.46
CA MET A 320 11.94 2.86 22.36
C MET A 320 10.66 2.72 23.19
N MET A 321 9.54 2.30 22.58
CA MET A 321 8.27 2.10 23.30
C MET A 321 8.38 1.03 24.38
N ASN A 322 9.09 -0.07 24.09
CA ASN A 322 9.30 -1.18 25.01
C ASN A 322 10.22 -0.77 26.17
N LYS A 323 11.35 -0.11 25.89
CA LYS A 323 12.27 0.42 26.91
C LYS A 323 11.61 1.44 27.82
N ALA A 324 10.66 2.21 27.28
CA ALA A 324 9.95 3.23 28.01
C ALA A 324 8.75 2.72 28.81
N ASN A 325 8.43 1.42 28.70
CA ASN A 325 7.24 0.81 29.31
C ASN A 325 5.97 1.65 29.07
N CYS A 326 5.73 2.03 27.80
CA CYS A 326 4.65 2.96 27.46
C CYS A 326 3.28 2.45 27.91
N SER A 327 2.41 3.40 28.31
CA SER A 327 1.05 3.12 28.74
C SER A 327 0.27 2.22 27.76
N LEU A 328 -0.62 1.40 28.31
CA LEU A 328 -1.50 0.45 27.61
C LEU A 328 -2.96 0.92 27.56
N ASP A 329 -3.21 2.23 27.58
CA ASP A 329 -4.56 2.84 27.58
C ASP A 329 -5.44 2.53 26.35
N PHE A 330 -4.93 1.76 25.39
CA PHE A 330 -5.61 1.40 24.16
C PHE A 330 -6.14 -0.03 24.21
N SER A 331 -7.24 -0.30 23.50
CA SER A 331 -7.70 -1.67 23.29
C SER A 331 -6.65 -2.50 22.52
N ARG A 332 -6.73 -3.83 22.61
CA ARG A 332 -5.82 -4.73 21.86
C ARG A 332 -5.86 -4.44 20.36
N GLU A 333 -7.03 -4.12 19.82
CA GLU A 333 -7.21 -3.78 18.41
C GLU A 333 -6.60 -2.42 18.05
N GLN A 334 -6.83 -1.40 18.89
CA GLN A 334 -6.22 -0.08 18.74
C GLN A 334 -4.68 -0.15 18.82
N LEU A 335 -4.13 -1.00 19.69
CA LEU A 335 -2.69 -1.25 19.75
C LEU A 335 -2.15 -1.84 18.45
N LYS A 336 -2.87 -2.79 17.82
CA LYS A 336 -2.47 -3.33 16.51
C LYS A 336 -2.56 -2.28 15.39
N HIS A 337 -3.59 -1.44 15.38
CA HIS A 337 -3.71 -0.35 14.41
C HIS A 337 -2.58 0.68 14.57
N LEU A 338 -2.23 1.05 15.82
CA LEU A 338 -1.09 1.93 16.07
C LEU A 338 0.23 1.27 15.65
N ASP A 339 0.39 -0.02 15.93
CA ASP A 339 1.55 -0.80 15.52
C ASP A 339 1.70 -0.85 13.99
N PHE A 340 0.60 -0.95 13.25
CA PHE A 340 0.58 -0.85 11.79
C PHE A 340 1.11 0.50 11.32
N ILE A 341 0.61 1.62 11.88
CA ILE A 341 1.06 2.98 11.55
C ILE A 341 2.56 3.12 11.79
N VAL A 342 3.05 2.67 12.95
CA VAL A 342 4.47 2.72 13.31
C VAL A 342 5.34 1.88 12.37
N THR A 343 4.84 0.72 11.95
CA THR A 343 5.63 -0.25 11.16
C THR A 343 5.67 0.11 9.68
N PHE A 344 4.53 0.47 9.10
CA PHE A 344 4.35 0.58 7.66
C PHE A 344 4.14 2.00 7.15
N MET A 345 3.78 2.94 8.04
CA MET A 345 3.49 4.33 7.65
C MET A 345 4.54 5.34 8.11
N TYR A 346 5.68 4.91 8.68
CA TYR A 346 6.71 5.82 9.18
C TYR A 346 7.31 6.75 8.11
N MET A 347 7.28 6.38 6.82
CA MET A 347 7.72 7.26 5.72
C MET A 347 6.62 8.17 5.16
N ARG A 348 5.35 7.92 5.51
CA ARG A 348 4.18 8.61 4.98
C ARG A 348 4.03 10.03 5.54
N SER A 349 3.13 10.80 4.93
CA SER A 349 2.82 12.15 5.39
C SER A 349 2.11 12.12 6.75
N LEU A 350 2.12 13.24 7.46
CA LEU A 350 1.42 13.33 8.74
C LEU A 350 -0.09 13.20 8.54
N GLU A 351 -0.59 13.77 7.45
CA GLU A 351 -1.99 13.76 7.04
C GLU A 351 -2.49 12.33 6.79
N GLU A 352 -1.72 11.52 6.06
CA GLU A 352 -2.03 10.11 5.82
C GLU A 352 -2.08 9.31 7.13
N CYS A 353 -1.09 9.51 8.02
CA CYS A 353 -1.06 8.85 9.32
C CYS A 353 -2.25 9.26 10.20
N ASN A 354 -2.61 10.54 10.22
CA ASN A 354 -3.71 11.05 11.04
C ASN A 354 -5.08 10.64 10.50
N ALA A 355 -5.26 10.60 9.18
CA ALA A 355 -6.45 10.03 8.57
C ALA A 355 -6.64 8.55 8.93
N MET A 356 -5.55 7.78 9.00
CA MET A 356 -5.58 6.39 9.47
C MET A 356 -5.92 6.29 10.96
N ALA A 357 -5.29 7.12 11.80
CA ALA A 357 -5.54 7.16 13.24
C ALA A 357 -7.02 7.49 13.53
N GLU A 358 -7.59 8.47 12.83
CA GLU A 358 -8.99 8.88 12.96
C GLU A 358 -9.95 7.71 12.65
N ARG A 359 -9.71 6.99 11.54
CA ARG A 359 -10.54 5.82 11.16
C ARG A 359 -10.60 4.74 12.23
N PHE A 360 -9.52 4.56 12.97
CA PHE A 360 -9.42 3.57 14.05
C PHE A 360 -9.64 4.15 15.44
N LYS A 361 -10.16 5.38 15.53
CA LYS A 361 -10.45 6.08 16.79
C LYS A 361 -9.21 6.19 17.70
N LEU A 362 -8.04 6.35 17.10
CA LEU A 362 -6.79 6.65 17.78
C LEU A 362 -6.61 8.18 17.87
N PRO A 363 -5.93 8.69 18.91
CA PRO A 363 -5.48 10.08 18.92
C PRO A 363 -4.57 10.36 17.71
N PRO A 364 -4.62 11.57 17.14
CA PRO A 364 -3.74 11.94 16.04
C PRO A 364 -2.28 11.91 16.48
N LEU A 365 -1.39 11.55 15.57
CA LEU A 365 0.04 11.75 15.74
C LEU A 365 0.33 13.24 15.88
N LEU A 366 1.32 13.53 16.72
CA LEU A 366 1.82 14.87 16.96
C LEU A 366 2.70 15.33 15.80
N GLY A 367 2.76 16.65 15.65
CA GLY A 367 3.76 17.30 14.83
C GLY A 367 3.18 18.17 13.73
N ARG A 368 4.09 18.61 12.87
CA ARG A 368 3.84 19.45 11.70
C ARG A 368 3.96 18.62 10.43
N SER A 369 3.35 19.12 9.36
CA SER A 369 3.50 18.56 8.02
C SER A 369 4.96 18.58 7.56
N ASP A 370 5.31 17.71 6.60
CA ASP A 370 6.68 17.63 6.08
C ASP A 370 7.11 18.96 5.39
N GLU A 371 6.14 19.68 4.81
CA GLU A 371 6.34 20.99 4.19
C GLU A 371 6.67 22.07 5.23
N GLU A 372 5.89 22.14 6.32
CA GLU A 372 6.17 23.03 7.44
C GLU A 372 7.54 22.71 8.04
N ILE A 373 7.87 21.43 8.24
CA ILE A 373 9.16 21.00 8.77
C ILE A 373 10.31 21.52 7.89
N ALA A 374 10.20 21.35 6.57
CA ALA A 374 11.18 21.84 5.61
C ALA A 374 11.28 23.38 5.62
N GLN A 375 10.16 24.09 5.68
CA GLN A 375 10.12 25.56 5.73
C GLN A 375 10.77 26.10 7.01
N GLY A 376 10.46 25.51 8.17
CA GLY A 376 11.03 25.88 9.46
C GLY A 376 12.55 25.74 9.48
N ARG A 377 13.08 24.63 8.92
CA ARG A 377 14.53 24.44 8.76
C ARG A 377 15.17 25.51 7.88
N ARG A 378 14.55 25.84 6.74
CA ARG A 378 15.03 26.91 5.84
C ARG A 378 15.08 28.26 6.55
N LEU A 379 14.05 28.62 7.30
CA LEU A 379 13.97 29.89 8.03
C LEU A 379 14.99 29.98 9.17
N ARG A 380 15.22 28.88 9.90
CA ARG A 380 16.23 28.84 10.97
C ARG A 380 17.66 28.90 10.40
N ASN A 381 17.94 28.16 9.35
CA ASN A 381 19.25 28.18 8.68
C ASN A 381 19.53 29.55 8.02
N GLY A 382 18.52 30.17 7.40
CA GLY A 382 18.62 31.52 6.83
C GLY A 382 18.74 32.65 7.86
N ARG A 383 18.23 32.46 9.08
CA ARG A 383 18.48 33.39 10.20
C ARG A 383 19.91 33.27 10.72
N ILE A 384 20.52 32.09 10.71
CA ILE A 384 21.92 31.87 11.14
C ILE A 384 22.90 32.54 10.16
N THR A 385 22.64 32.50 8.85
CA THR A 385 23.50 33.20 7.87
C THR A 385 23.41 34.73 8.02
N ARG A 386 22.20 35.30 8.14
CA ARG A 386 22.02 36.75 8.37
C ARG A 386 22.60 37.25 9.69
N LYS A 387 22.61 36.43 10.75
CA LYS A 387 23.24 36.80 12.04
C LYS A 387 24.76 36.86 11.96
N ARG A 388 25.39 36.04 11.10
CA ARG A 388 26.85 36.10 10.86
C ARG A 388 27.26 37.35 10.07
N ASP A 389 26.47 37.75 9.07
CA ASP A 389 26.77 38.94 8.26
C ASP A 389 26.59 40.25 9.05
N SER A 390 25.64 40.30 9.99
CA SER A 390 25.41 41.49 10.83
C SER A 390 26.43 41.67 11.96
N SER A 391 27.17 40.63 12.35
CA SER A 391 28.29 40.73 13.30
C SER A 391 29.63 41.17 12.68
N VAL A 392 29.73 41.27 11.35
CA VAL A 392 30.96 41.72 10.65
C VAL A 392 30.94 43.23 10.36
N GLN A 393 29.80 43.92 10.55
CA GLN A 393 29.69 45.36 10.29
C GLN A 393 29.87 46.29 11.50
N SER A 394 30.23 45.79 12.69
CA SER A 394 30.45 46.63 13.89
C SER A 394 31.90 46.69 14.38
N MET A 395 32.89 46.47 13.51
CA MET A 395 34.32 46.65 13.81
C MET A 395 35.04 47.45 12.71
N GLN A 396 34.46 48.57 12.29
CA GLN A 396 35.20 49.67 11.66
C GLN A 396 34.55 51.01 12.02
N MET A 397 34.93 51.57 13.17
CA MET A 397 34.99 53.01 13.42
C MET A 397 36.26 53.30 14.23
#